data_AF-A0A8S9E9S1-F1
#
_entry.id   AF-A0A8S9E9S1-F1
#
_cell.length_a   1.000
_cell.length_b   1.000
_cell.length_c   1.000
_cell.angle_alpha   90.00
_cell.angle_beta   90.00
_cell.angle_gamma   90.00
#
_symmetry.space_group_name_H-M   'P 1'
#
loop_
_entity.id
_entity.type
_entity.pdbx_description
1 polymer ?
#
loop_
_entity_poly.entity_id
_entity_poly.type
_entity_poly.pdbx_seq_one_letter_code
_entity_poly.pdbx_strand_id
1 'polypeptide(L)'
;SPVSRVVYNGKRSGGPRSPGAGSEIFTPAHEENVRFIYEAWQCVERDLRSQMGSERGLVEEYVEKMPNPSLKAFKPVDLGDLKRRNTQDAKKS
;
A
#
# COMPACT_ATOMS: atom_id res chain seq x y z
N SER A 1 -4.31 28.28 10.58
CA SER A 1 -3.68 26.95 10.59
C SER A 1 -2.59 26.89 9.53
N PRO A 2 -1.37 26.45 9.87
CA PRO A 2 -0.32 26.27 8.87
C PRO A 2 -0.65 25.08 7.97
N VAL A 3 -0.52 25.28 6.66
CA VAL A 3 -0.80 24.30 5.60
C VAL A 3 0.36 23.31 5.52
N SER A 4 0.07 22.01 5.60
CA SER A 4 1.06 20.95 5.34
C SER A 4 1.51 21.02 3.88
N ARG A 5 2.76 21.39 3.64
CA ARG A 5 3.41 21.29 2.33
C ARG A 5 4.37 20.11 2.36
N VAL A 6 4.20 19.18 1.42
CA VAL A 6 5.16 18.08 1.21
C VAL A 6 6.45 18.67 0.65
N VAL A 7 7.56 18.43 1.35
CA VAL A 7 8.91 18.81 0.89
C VAL A 7 9.55 17.58 0.28
N TYR A 8 9.81 17.60 -1.03
CA TYR A 8 10.54 16.53 -1.71
C TYR A 8 12.05 16.77 -1.51
N ASN A 9 12.67 16.12 -0.51
CA ASN A 9 14.10 16.26 -0.27
C ASN A 9 14.90 15.26 -1.12
N GLY A 10 15.14 15.62 -2.39
CA GLY A 10 15.96 14.87 -3.35
C GLY A 10 17.47 14.92 -3.10
N LYS A 11 17.93 14.93 -1.84
CA LYS A 11 19.34 14.73 -1.50
C LYS A 11 19.49 13.57 -0.53
N ARG A 12 20.07 12.47 -1.02
CA ARG A 12 20.57 11.37 -0.19
C ARG A 12 21.66 11.94 0.70
N SER A 13 21.34 12.20 1.97
CA SER A 13 22.35 12.44 2.98
C SER A 13 23.27 11.21 3.02
N GLY A 14 24.58 11.43 2.99
CA GLY A 14 25.59 10.39 3.16
C GLY A 14 25.60 9.89 4.61
N GLY A 15 24.48 9.34 5.06
CA GLY A 15 24.37 8.62 6.33
C GLY A 15 25.12 7.30 6.26
N PRO A 16 25.47 6.70 7.42
CA PRO A 16 26.24 5.48 7.48
C PRO A 16 25.60 4.41 6.61
N ARG A 17 26.41 3.84 5.69
CA ARG A 17 25.95 2.78 4.78
C ARG A 17 25.36 1.65 5.60
N SER A 18 24.20 1.16 5.18
CA SER A 18 23.60 -0.07 5.70
C SER A 18 24.64 -1.19 5.67
N PRO A 19 24.78 -1.97 6.74
CA PRO A 19 25.69 -3.11 6.74
C PRO A 19 25.28 -4.11 5.66
N GLY A 20 26.27 -4.79 5.08
CA GLY A 20 26.06 -5.69 3.94
C GLY A 20 25.01 -6.77 4.23
N ALA A 21 24.34 -7.25 3.19
CA ALA A 21 23.15 -8.11 3.20
C ALA A 21 23.31 -9.52 3.85
N GLY A 22 24.30 -9.73 4.72
CA GLY A 22 24.59 -11.02 5.36
C GLY A 22 24.77 -10.94 6.88
N SER A 23 24.65 -9.77 7.50
CA SER A 23 24.66 -9.65 8.96
C SER A 23 23.29 -9.15 9.42
N GLU A 24 22.48 -10.02 10.05
CA GLU A 24 21.41 -9.55 10.91
C GLU A 24 22.08 -8.86 12.09
N ILE A 25 21.92 -7.54 12.18
CA ILE A 25 22.53 -6.77 13.25
C ILE A 25 21.47 -6.54 14.30
N PHE A 26 21.59 -7.32 15.38
CA PHE A 26 20.86 -7.14 16.62
C PHE A 26 21.36 -5.90 17.37
N THR A 27 21.26 -4.75 16.74
CA THR A 27 21.51 -3.46 17.38
C THR A 27 20.44 -3.19 18.45
N PRO A 28 20.71 -2.36 19.46
CA PRO A 28 19.67 -1.88 20.37
C PRO A 28 18.46 -1.27 19.63
N ALA A 29 18.70 -0.57 18.51
CA ALA A 29 17.62 -0.04 17.66
C ALA A 29 16.78 -1.14 16.98
N HIS A 30 17.37 -2.28 16.64
CA HIS A 30 16.62 -3.43 16.12
C HIS A 30 15.66 -3.97 17.17
N GLU A 31 16.12 -4.12 18.42
CA GLU A 31 15.27 -4.55 19.54
C GLU A 31 14.11 -3.56 19.77
N GLU A 32 14.40 -2.25 19.75
CA GLU A 32 13.39 -1.20 19.86
C GLU A 32 12.38 -1.23 18.72
N ASN A 33 12.84 -1.40 17.48
CA ASN A 33 11.96 -1.49 16.30
C ASN A 33 11.06 -2.73 16.38
N VAL A 34 11.60 -3.88 16.78
CA VAL A 34 10.84 -5.12 16.96
C VAL A 34 9.77 -4.92 18.05
N ARG A 35 10.15 -4.33 19.19
CA ARG A 35 9.21 -4.04 20.28
C ARG A 35 8.11 -3.08 19.84
N PHE A 36 8.47 -2.01 19.14
CA PHE A 36 7.52 -1.03 18.62
C PHE A 36 6.52 -1.66 17.64
N ILE A 37 7.00 -2.45 16.68
CA ILE A 37 6.12 -3.14 15.71
C ILE A 37 5.20 -4.11 16.43
N TYR A 38 5.72 -4.89 17.38
CA TYR A 38 4.93 -5.85 18.16
C TYR A 38 3.80 -5.15 18.93
N GLU A 39 4.11 -4.11 19.70
CA GLU A 39 3.13 -3.37 20.50
C GLU A 39 2.08 -2.66 19.62
N ALA A 40 2.51 -2.04 18.52
CA ALA A 40 1.61 -1.42 17.56
C ALA A 40 0.67 -2.47 16.95
N TRP A 41 1.19 -3.64 16.58
CA TRP A 41 0.40 -4.73 16.03
C TRP A 41 -0.61 -5.29 17.05
N GLN A 42 -0.23 -5.43 18.32
CA GLN A 42 -1.15 -5.85 19.38
C GLN A 42 -2.35 -4.89 19.52
N CYS A 43 -2.14 -3.58 19.34
CA CYS A 43 -3.24 -2.62 19.31
C CYS A 43 -4.18 -2.87 18.13
N VAL A 44 -3.63 -3.07 16.93
CA VAL A 44 -4.41 -3.39 15.71
C VAL A 44 -5.22 -4.68 15.91
N GLU A 45 -4.61 -5.74 16.44
CA GLU A 45 -5.29 -7.03 16.68
C GLU A 45 -6.41 -6.92 17.72
N ARG A 46 -6.20 -6.12 18.77
CA ARG A 46 -7.25 -5.85 19.76
C ARG A 46 -8.41 -5.09 19.14
N ASP A 47 -8.13 -4.07 18.33
CA ASP A 47 -9.16 -3.28 17.67
C ASP A 47 -9.93 -4.13 16.65
N LEU A 48 -9.23 -5.00 15.92
CA LEU A 48 -9.83 -5.97 15.00
C LEU A 48 -10.77 -6.91 15.77
N ARG A 49 -10.30 -7.53 16.85
CA ARG A 49 -11.10 -8.45 17.68
C ARG A 49 -12.28 -7.75 18.35
N SER A 50 -12.11 -6.51 18.79
CA SER A 50 -13.19 -5.71 19.37
C SER A 50 -14.25 -5.36 18.32
N GLN A 51 -13.84 -5.15 17.06
CA GLN A 51 -14.75 -4.93 15.94
C GLN A 51 -15.44 -6.22 15.47
N MET A 52 -14.87 -7.40 15.65
CA MET A 52 -15.53 -8.68 15.29
C MET A 52 -16.82 -8.97 16.11
N GLY A 53 -17.03 -8.28 17.23
CA GLY A 53 -18.31 -8.27 17.97
C GLY A 53 -19.35 -7.27 17.45
N SER A 54 -18.98 -6.43 16.48
CA SER A 54 -19.82 -5.44 15.81
C SER A 54 -19.81 -5.75 14.31
N GLU A 55 -20.86 -6.40 13.81
CA GLU A 55 -21.00 -6.86 12.40
C GLU A 55 -20.81 -5.79 11.30
N ARG A 56 -20.50 -4.53 11.63
CA ARG A 56 -20.43 -3.40 10.69
C ARG A 56 -19.27 -2.47 11.02
N GLY A 57 -18.04 -2.75 10.57
CA GLY A 57 -16.96 -1.81 10.90
C GLY A 57 -15.63 -1.85 10.15
N LEU A 58 -15.19 -2.98 9.58
CA LEU A 58 -13.82 -3.02 9.07
C LEU A 58 -13.63 -2.62 7.61
N VAL A 59 -14.65 -2.84 6.78
CA VAL A 59 -14.63 -2.46 5.36
C VAL A 59 -15.95 -1.80 5.06
N GLU A 60 -15.93 -0.48 4.92
CA GLU A 60 -17.03 0.19 4.25
C GLU A 60 -16.92 -0.18 2.76
N GLU A 61 -17.88 -0.97 2.28
CA GLU A 61 -17.97 -1.24 0.85
C GLU A 61 -18.00 0.10 0.12
N TYR A 62 -17.06 0.30 -0.80
CA TYR A 62 -17.06 1.50 -1.61
C TYR A 62 -18.30 1.49 -2.49
N VAL A 63 -19.32 2.24 -2.05
CA VAL A 63 -20.52 2.52 -2.84
C VAL A 63 -20.37 3.94 -3.37
N GLU A 64 -20.26 4.07 -4.69
CA GLU A 64 -20.24 5.37 -5.37
C GLU A 64 -21.59 6.09 -5.12
N LYS A 65 -21.60 7.02 -4.15
CA LYS A 65 -22.82 7.75 -3.75
C LYS A 65 -23.33 8.70 -4.85
N MET A 66 -22.42 9.17 -5.70
CA MET A 66 -22.72 10.03 -6.84
C MET A 66 -22.13 9.39 -8.10
N PRO A 67 -22.94 8.73 -8.95
CA PRO A 67 -22.44 8.02 -10.10
C PRO A 67 -21.76 9.00 -11.08
N ASN A 68 -20.53 8.69 -11.49
CA ASN A 68 -19.80 9.52 -12.45
C ASN A 68 -20.49 9.50 -13.83
N PRO A 69 -21.06 10.63 -14.31
CA PRO A 69 -21.77 10.67 -15.59
C PRO A 69 -20.85 10.39 -16.79
N SER A 70 -19.54 10.56 -16.62
CA SER A 70 -18.53 10.26 -17.65
C SER A 70 -18.35 8.76 -17.88
N LEU A 71 -18.73 7.92 -16.91
CA LEU A 71 -18.65 6.46 -17.02
C LEU A 71 -19.86 5.84 -17.72
N LYS A 72 -20.86 6.61 -18.15
CA LYS A 72 -22.05 6.10 -18.87
C LYS A 72 -21.72 5.36 -20.16
N ALA A 73 -20.65 5.76 -20.85
CA ALA A 73 -20.17 5.12 -22.07
C ALA A 73 -18.96 4.21 -21.83
N PHE A 74 -18.61 3.94 -20.56
CA PHE A 74 -17.50 3.07 -20.23
C PHE A 74 -17.78 1.66 -20.75
N LYS A 75 -16.91 1.18 -21.64
CA LYS A 75 -16.88 -0.22 -22.05
C LYS A 75 -15.70 -0.88 -21.32
N PRO A 76 -15.96 -1.82 -20.40
CA PRO A 76 -14.89 -2.58 -19.76
C PRO A 76 -13.99 -3.23 -20.82
N VAL A 77 -12.69 -3.19 -20.59
CA VAL A 77 -11.72 -3.86 -21.45
C VAL A 77 -11.82 -5.36 -21.21
N ASP A 78 -12.06 -6.14 -22.26
CA ASP A 78 -11.94 -7.59 -22.18
C ASP A 78 -10.45 -7.96 -22.07
N LEU A 79 -10.07 -8.54 -20.93
CA LEU A 79 -8.71 -8.98 -20.65
C LEU A 79 -8.28 -10.14 -21.56
N GLY A 80 -9.22 -10.93 -22.08
CA GLY A 80 -8.96 -11.95 -23.10
C GLY A 80 -8.52 -11.35 -24.43
N ASP A 81 -9.18 -10.28 -24.87
CA ASP A 81 -8.82 -9.54 -26.10
C ASP A 81 -7.49 -8.82 -25.99
N LEU A 82 -7.16 -8.29 -24.81
CA LEU A 82 -5.90 -7.61 -24.56
C LEU A 82 -4.71 -8.60 -24.67
N LYS A 83 -4.90 -9.83 -24.19
CA LYS A 83 -3.89 -10.90 -24.32
C LYS A 83 -3.71 -11.35 -25.77
N ARG A 84 -4.79 -11.45 -26.54
CA ARG A 84 -4.76 -11.83 -27.96
C ARG A 84 -4.01 -10.80 -28.83
N ARG A 85 -4.22 -9.51 -28.58
CA ARG A 85 -3.54 -8.43 -29.33
C ARG A 85 -2.02 -8.38 -29.08
N ASN A 86 -1.58 -8.53 -27.83
CA ASN A 86 -0.15 -8.54 -27.49
C ASN A 86 0.65 -9.64 -28.22
N THR A 87 0.01 -10.75 -28.59
CA THR A 87 0.67 -11.83 -29.35
C THR A 87 0.75 -11.58 -30.86
N GLN A 88 -0.06 -10.67 -31.42
CA GLN A 88 -0.05 -10.36 -32.85
C GLN A 88 0.99 -9.28 -33.20
N ASP A 89 1.23 -8.31 -32.33
CA ASP A 89 2.28 -7.29 -32.55
C ASP A 89 3.71 -7.86 -32.44
N ALA A 90 3.91 -8.93 -31.66
CA ALA A 90 5.21 -9.60 -31.52
C ALA A 90 5.67 -10.38 -32.77
N LYS A 91 4.84 -10.46 -33.82
CA LYS A 91 5.16 -11.15 -35.10
C LYS A 91 5.47 -10.17 -36.24
N LYS A 92 5.51 -8.86 -35.98
CA LYS A 92 5.79 -7.83 -37.00
C LYS A 92 6.88 -6.83 -36.60
N SER A 93 7.90 -7.29 -35.87
CA SER A 93 9.13 -6.53 -35.67
C SER A 93 10.36 -7.37 -35.95
#